data_AF-A0A6L7KLQ1-F1
#
_entry.id   AF-A0A6L7KLQ1-F1
#
_cell.length_a   1.000
_cell.length_b   1.000
_cell.length_c   1.000
_cell.angle_alpha   90.00
_cell.angle_beta   90.00
_cell.angle_gamma   90.00
#
_symmetry.space_group_name_H-M   'P 1'
#
loop_
_entity.id
_entity.type
_entity.pdbx_description
1 polymer ?
#
loop_
_entity_poly.entity_id
_entity_poly.type
_entity_poly.pdbx_seq_one_letter_code
_entity_poly.pdbx_strand_id
1 'polypeptide(L)'
;MANEVIGLLMIGAMLFAIFVGFPISFTLIFLGLVFGAWGIGIKLTVFLMTLQVYGSMMEQTLAAVPLFVFMGFMMEQAGLMERLFAAGQLMLARMKGSHIVAVMFVIGIFG
;
A
#
# COMPACT_ATOMS: atom_id res chain seq x y z
N MET A 1 -18.04 15.07 -30.91
CA MET A 1 -18.34 16.19 -29.99
C MET A 1 -17.52 15.97 -28.75
N ALA A 2 -16.57 16.88 -28.56
CA ALA A 2 -15.50 17.02 -27.57
C ALA A 2 -15.31 15.91 -26.51
N ASN A 3 -14.28 15.08 -26.68
CA ASN A 3 -13.70 14.26 -25.60
C ASN A 3 -13.31 15.14 -24.39
N GLU A 4 -13.03 16.42 -24.64
CA GLU A 4 -12.73 17.45 -23.66
C GLU A 4 -13.95 17.76 -22.76
N VAL A 5 -15.17 17.76 -23.32
CA VAL A 5 -16.40 18.00 -22.54
C VAL A 5 -16.71 16.79 -21.65
N ILE A 6 -16.46 15.58 -22.12
CA ILE A 6 -16.59 14.35 -21.33
C ILE A 6 -15.59 14.37 -20.16
N GLY A 7 -14.35 14.79 -20.40
CA GLY A 7 -13.34 14.96 -19.36
C GLY A 7 -13.72 16.04 -18.33
N LEU A 8 -14.25 17.18 -18.78
CA LEU A 8 -14.70 18.25 -17.88
C LEU A 8 -15.86 17.81 -16.99
N LEU A 9 -16.84 17.09 -17.56
CA LEU A 9 -17.95 16.51 -16.82
C LEU A 9 -17.48 15.44 -15.82
N MET A 10 -16.49 14.63 -16.17
CA MET A 10 -15.91 13.63 -15.27
C MET A 10 -15.27 14.31 -14.05
N ILE A 11 -14.48 15.38 -14.26
CA ILE A 11 -13.87 16.15 -13.17
C ILE A 11 -14.95 16.79 -12.29
N GLY A 12 -15.98 17.40 -12.90
CA GLY A 12 -17.10 18.00 -12.16
C GLY A 12 -17.87 16.98 -11.30
N ALA A 13 -18.16 15.80 -11.86
CA ALA A 13 -18.83 14.72 -11.15
C ALA A 13 -17.95 14.15 -10.00
N MET A 14 -16.64 14.05 -10.21
CA MET A 14 -15.69 13.60 -9.19
C MET A 14 -15.67 14.57 -8.00
N LEU A 15 -15.57 15.87 -8.25
CA LEU A 15 -15.58 16.90 -7.21
C LEU A 15 -16.90 16.88 -6.42
N PHE A 16 -18.04 16.76 -7.11
CA PHE A 16 -19.34 16.65 -6.46
C PHE A 16 -19.41 15.43 -5.53
N ALA A 17 -18.95 14.26 -5.99
CA ALA A 17 -18.98 13.03 -5.18
C ALA A 17 -18.05 13.11 -3.95
N ILE A 18 -16.93 13.84 -4.05
CA ILE A 18 -16.06 14.13 -2.90
C ILE A 18 -16.78 15.01 -1.87
N PHE A 19 -17.52 16.05 -2.29
CA PHE A 19 -18.28 16.90 -1.37
C PHE A 19 -19.44 16.18 -0.68
N VAL A 20 -20.03 15.18 -1.32
CA VAL A 20 -21.03 14.29 -0.70
C VAL A 20 -20.39 13.37 0.35
N GLY A 21 -19.06 13.26 0.40
CA GLY A 21 -18.33 12.42 1.35
C GLY A 21 -18.25 10.95 0.96
N PHE A 22 -18.52 10.63 -0.31
CA PHE A 22 -18.44 9.25 -0.79
C PHE A 22 -16.97 8.81 -0.93
N PRO A 23 -16.60 7.58 -0.53
CA PRO A 23 -15.20 7.14 -0.58
C PRO A 23 -14.62 7.22 -2.00
N ILE A 24 -13.44 7.84 -2.11
CA ILE A 24 -12.81 8.19 -3.40
C ILE A 24 -12.55 6.95 -4.26
N SER A 25 -12.22 5.79 -3.67
CA SER A 25 -11.97 4.56 -4.44
C SER A 25 -13.19 4.14 -5.26
N PHE A 26 -14.39 4.24 -4.70
CA PHE A 26 -15.62 3.88 -5.39
C PHE A 26 -16.02 4.93 -6.44
N THR A 27 -15.79 6.22 -6.18
CA THR A 27 -16.04 7.26 -7.20
C THR A 27 -15.17 7.04 -8.43
N LEU A 28 -13.87 6.72 -8.24
CA LEU A 28 -12.93 6.54 -9.34
C LEU A 28 -13.28 5.33 -10.21
N ILE A 29 -13.66 4.20 -9.61
CA ILE A 29 -14.07 3.00 -10.36
C ILE A 29 -15.35 3.28 -11.15
N PHE A 30 -16.36 3.89 -10.51
CA PHE A 30 -17.63 4.19 -11.16
C PHE A 30 -17.48 5.21 -12.29
N LEU A 31 -16.81 6.35 -12.04
CA LEU A 31 -16.58 7.37 -13.05
C LEU A 31 -15.69 6.85 -14.18
N GLY A 32 -14.65 6.09 -13.86
CA GLY A 32 -13.78 5.47 -14.87
C GLY A 32 -14.54 4.52 -15.78
N LEU A 33 -15.50 3.74 -15.25
CA LEU A 33 -16.34 2.86 -16.05
C LEU A 33 -17.35 3.64 -16.90
N VAL A 34 -18.09 4.57 -16.29
CA VAL A 34 -19.18 5.31 -16.96
C VAL A 34 -18.64 6.27 -18.01
N PHE A 35 -17.70 7.14 -17.64
CA PHE A 35 -17.12 8.12 -18.57
C PHE A 35 -16.11 7.48 -19.53
N GLY A 36 -15.41 6.41 -19.12
CA GLY A 36 -14.59 5.63 -20.03
C GLY A 36 -15.43 4.93 -21.10
N ALA A 37 -16.50 4.25 -20.71
CA ALA A 37 -17.39 3.58 -21.66
C ALA A 37 -18.03 4.56 -22.65
N TRP A 38 -18.36 5.78 -22.20
CA TRP A 38 -18.90 6.83 -23.05
C TRP A 38 -17.82 7.45 -23.97
N GLY A 39 -16.63 7.77 -23.44
CA GLY A 39 -15.60 8.51 -24.18
C GLY A 39 -14.81 7.66 -25.17
N ILE A 40 -14.34 6.49 -24.75
CA ILE A 40 -13.46 5.62 -25.54
C ILE A 40 -14.09 4.25 -25.88
N GLY A 41 -15.31 4.00 -25.40
CA GLY A 41 -16.06 2.76 -25.65
C GLY A 41 -15.89 1.72 -24.55
N ILE A 42 -16.94 0.93 -24.33
CA ILE A 42 -16.99 -0.08 -23.25
C ILE A 42 -15.92 -1.17 -23.39
N LYS A 43 -15.67 -1.66 -24.62
CA LYS A 43 -14.70 -2.74 -24.87
C LYS A 43 -13.28 -2.31 -24.50
N LEU A 44 -12.88 -1.09 -24.90
CA LEU A 44 -11.54 -0.58 -24.63
C LEU A 44 -11.38 -0.20 -23.15
N THR A 45 -12.40 0.40 -22.54
CA THR A 45 -12.38 0.76 -21.11
C THR A 45 -12.20 -0.47 -20.22
N VAL A 46 -13.00 -1.51 -20.45
CA VAL A 46 -12.92 -2.76 -19.67
C VAL A 46 -11.58 -3.45 -19.92
N PHE A 47 -11.08 -3.46 -21.16
CA PHE A 47 -9.76 -3.99 -21.48
C PHE A 47 -8.63 -3.28 -20.72
N LEU A 48 -8.62 -1.94 -20.72
CA LEU A 48 -7.61 -1.14 -20.03
C LEU A 48 -7.68 -1.31 -18.51
N MET A 49 -8.88 -1.36 -17.93
CA MET A 49 -9.05 -1.65 -16.50
C MET A 49 -8.55 -3.04 -16.14
N THR A 50 -8.84 -4.04 -16.98
CA THR A 50 -8.38 -5.41 -16.80
C THR A 50 -6.86 -5.46 -16.84
N LEU A 51 -6.24 -4.79 -17.83
CA LEU A 51 -4.80 -4.69 -17.95
C LEU A 51 -4.14 -4.04 -16.73
N GLN A 52 -4.74 -2.97 -16.19
CA GLN A 52 -4.26 -2.31 -14.98
C GLN A 52 -4.33 -3.23 -13.76
N VAL A 53 -5.41 -4.01 -13.62
CA VAL A 53 -5.55 -5.00 -12.56
C VAL A 53 -4.48 -6.10 -12.70
N TYR A 54 -4.27 -6.63 -13.91
CA TYR A 54 -3.16 -7.56 -14.16
C TYR A 54 -1.80 -6.96 -13.82
N GLY A 55 -1.56 -5.69 -14.18
CA GLY A 55 -0.35 -4.97 -13.83
C GLY A 55 -0.14 -4.88 -12.32
N SER A 56 -1.20 -4.64 -11.55
CA SER A 56 -1.14 -4.62 -10.10
C SER A 56 -0.83 -5.99 -9.47
N MET A 57 -1.22 -7.10 -10.12
CA MET A 57 -0.88 -8.45 -9.65
C MET A 57 0.58 -8.83 -9.91
N MET A 58 1.20 -8.23 -10.94
CA MET A 58 2.62 -8.42 -11.28
C MET A 58 3.56 -7.55 -10.43
N GLU A 59 2.99 -6.81 -9.48
CA GLU A 59 3.72 -5.90 -8.61
C GLU A 59 4.60 -6.70 -7.64
N GLN A 60 5.87 -6.30 -7.54
CA GLN A 60 6.90 -7.07 -6.83
C GLN A 60 6.74 -7.03 -5.31
N THR A 61 6.09 -5.99 -4.77
CA THR A 61 5.80 -5.86 -3.33
C THR A 61 4.78 -6.91 -2.88
N LEU A 62 3.78 -7.22 -3.70
CA LEU A 62 2.85 -8.33 -3.40
C LEU A 62 3.58 -9.68 -3.34
N ALA A 63 4.58 -9.90 -4.21
CA ALA A 63 5.42 -11.10 -4.18
C ALA A 63 6.40 -11.13 -3.00
N ALA A 64 6.73 -9.98 -2.41
CA ALA A 64 7.60 -9.91 -1.23
C ALA A 64 6.93 -10.50 0.03
N VAL A 65 5.59 -10.44 0.13
CA VAL A 65 4.86 -10.91 1.32
C VAL A 65 5.04 -12.44 1.54
N PRO A 66 4.77 -13.32 0.55
CA PRO A 66 5.04 -14.75 0.71
C PRO A 66 6.51 -15.08 0.98
N LEU A 67 7.43 -14.35 0.34
CA LEU A 67 8.87 -14.58 0.52
C LEU A 67 9.32 -14.22 1.94
N PHE A 68 8.79 -13.13 2.50
CA PHE A 68 9.03 -12.73 3.88
C PHE A 68 8.49 -13.77 4.88
N VAL A 69 7.27 -14.27 4.63
CA VAL A 69 6.69 -15.35 5.44
C VAL A 69 7.52 -16.63 5.33
N PHE A 70 8.00 -16.99 4.13
CA PHE A 70 8.88 -18.14 3.93
C PHE A 70 10.19 -18.01 4.70
N MET A 71 10.85 -16.84 4.63
CA MET A 71 12.04 -16.56 5.40
C MET A 71 11.79 -16.70 6.91
N GLY A 72 10.69 -16.13 7.42
CA GLY A 72 10.30 -16.26 8.82
C GLY A 72 10.14 -17.71 9.25
N PHE A 73 9.42 -18.51 8.45
CA PHE A 73 9.21 -19.93 8.71
C PHE A 73 10.53 -20.73 8.69
N MET A 74 11.43 -20.45 7.74
CA MET A 74 12.75 -21.07 7.68
C MET A 74 13.63 -20.70 8.89
N MET A 75 13.56 -19.45 9.35
CA MET A 75 14.29 -19.01 10.56
C MET A 75 13.77 -19.68 11.84
N GLU A 76 12.46 -19.90 11.93
CA GLU A 76 11.83 -20.63 13.02
C GLU A 76 12.26 -22.11 13.02
N GLN A 77 12.17 -22.78 11.86
CA GLN A 77 12.60 -24.16 11.67
C GLN A 77 14.10 -24.37 11.95
N ALA A 78 14.95 -23.40 11.61
CA ALA A 78 16.39 -23.47 11.87
C ALA A 78 16.76 -23.21 13.34
N GLY A 79 15.79 -22.94 14.22
CA GLY A 79 16.03 -22.55 15.62
C GLY A 79 16.80 -21.23 15.74
N LEU A 80 16.89 -20.45 14.65
CA LEU A 80 17.59 -19.16 14.64
C LEU A 80 16.86 -18.15 15.52
N MET A 81 15.53 -18.23 15.60
CA MET A 81 14.70 -17.40 16.49
C MET A 81 15.07 -17.57 17.97
N GLU A 82 15.21 -18.81 18.44
CA GLU A 82 15.57 -19.11 19.83
C GLU A 82 16.99 -18.64 20.15
N ARG A 83 17.92 -18.84 19.20
CA ARG A 83 19.31 -18.38 19.31
C ARG A 83 19.40 -16.85 19.29
N LEU A 84 18.61 -16.18 18.46
CA LEU A 84 18.49 -14.72 18.42
C LEU A 84 17.94 -14.18 19.74
N PHE A 85 16.93 -14.83 20.33
CA PHE A 85 16.38 -14.44 21.62
C PHE A 85 17.39 -14.62 22.75
N ALA A 86 18.11 -15.75 22.79
CA ALA A 86 19.18 -15.99 23.75
C ALA A 86 20.34 -14.99 23.59
N ALA A 87 20.77 -14.72 22.35
CA ALA A 87 21.80 -13.73 22.05
C ALA A 87 21.35 -12.30 22.43
N GLY A 88 20.09 -11.96 22.19
CA GLY A 88 19.48 -10.69 22.60
C GLY A 88 19.45 -10.54 24.12
N GLN A 89 19.08 -11.58 24.86
CA GLN A 89 19.15 -11.59 26.32
C GLN A 89 20.59 -11.43 26.83
N LEU A 90 21.57 -12.07 26.19
CA LEU A 90 22.99 -11.92 26.55
C LEU A 90 23.53 -10.51 26.24
N MET A 91 23.13 -9.92 25.11
CA MET A 91 23.48 -8.54 24.76
C MET A 91 22.84 -7.54 25.74
N LEU A 92 21.57 -7.74 26.11
CA LEU A 92 20.83 -6.90 27.05
C LEU A 92 21.18 -7.16 28.52
N ALA A 93 21.75 -8.32 28.87
CA ALA A 93 22.21 -8.63 30.22
C ALA A 93 23.29 -7.65 30.70
N ARG A 94 24.03 -7.02 29.76
CA ARG A 94 25.03 -6.00 30.06
C ARG A 94 24.45 -4.58 30.20
N MET A 95 23.16 -4.40 29.88
CA MET A 95 22.48 -3.10 29.84
C MET A 95 21.55 -2.86 31.05
N LYS A 96 22.04 -3.03 32.28
CA LYS A 96 21.40 -2.41 33.44
C LYS A 96 21.71 -0.92 33.46
N GLY A 97 20.87 -0.08 32.83
CA GLY A 97 20.84 1.37 33.06
C GLY A 97 20.87 2.33 31.85
N SER A 98 20.97 1.85 30.60
CA SER A 98 21.14 2.74 29.42
C SER A 98 19.81 3.26 28.80
N HIS A 99 18.67 2.66 29.14
CA HIS A 99 17.39 3.00 28.51
C HIS A 99 16.99 4.48 28.65
N ILE A 100 17.34 5.16 29.74
CA ILE A 100 16.98 6.58 29.94
C ILE A 100 17.82 7.50 29.03
N VAL A 101 19.10 7.19 28.84
CA VAL A 101 20.01 8.01 28.03
C VAL A 101 19.66 7.91 26.54
N ALA A 102 19.31 6.70 26.08
CA ALA A 102 18.87 6.48 24.70
C ALA A 102 17.51 7.15 24.39
N VAL A 103 16.56 7.09 25.33
CA VAL A 103 15.25 7.74 25.17
C VAL A 103 15.37 9.28 25.15
N MET A 104 16.21 9.87 26.00
CA MET A 104 16.48 11.31 25.97
C MET A 104 17.10 11.78 24.64
N PHE A 105 17.99 10.98 24.06
CA PHE A 105 18.64 11.33 22.80
C PHE A 105 17.68 11.27 21.60
N VAL A 106 16.83 10.25 21.53
CA VAL A 106 15.83 10.11 20.44
C VAL A 106 14.79 11.22 20.51
N ILE A 107 14.27 11.53 21.71
CA ILE A 107 13.33 12.65 21.88
C ILE A 107 14.01 13.98 21.54
N GLY A 108 15.28 14.18 21.89
CA GLY A 108 16.02 15.41 21.58
C GLY A 108 16.34 15.62 20.09
N ILE A 109 16.35 14.57 19.27
CA ILE A 109 16.67 14.66 17.83
C ILE A 109 15.41 14.65 16.95
N PHE A 110 14.37 13.93 17.36
CA PHE A 110 13.15 13.73 16.57
C PHE A 110 11.92 14.45 17.12
N GLY A 111 12.05 15.14 18.26
CA GLY A 111 11.02 16.01 18.84
C GLY A 111 11.05 17.42 18.29
#